data_AF-A0AAU1EHB0-F1
#
_entry.id   AF-A0AAU1EHB0-F1
#
_cell.length_a   1.000
_cell.length_b   1.000
_cell.length_c   1.000
_cell.angle_alpha   90.00
_cell.angle_beta   90.00
_cell.angle_gamma   90.00
#
_symmetry.space_group_name_H-M   'P 1'
#
loop_
_entity.id
_entity.type
_entity.pdbx_description
1 polymer ?
#
loop_
_entity_poly.entity_id
_entity_poly.type
_entity_poly.pdbx_seq_one_letter_code
_entity_poly.pdbx_strand_id
1 'polypeptide(L)'
;MDRLLVGTPQRSNGSLTVAALAREAGVSRASVYRAGEVLELFRQRVDERSSSPDVPATLRDRIRELQGELREARRARHEESIDLRRSVDTLAQRVPALALDNERLRAELDRQGTIASLPIAPAPTR
;
A
#
# COMPACT_ATOMS: atom_id res chain seq x y z
N MET A 1 18.28 -9.21 -21.14
CA MET A 1 19.19 -9.27 -19.98
C MET A 1 20.28 -8.22 -20.08
N ASP A 2 21.00 -8.14 -21.20
CA ASP A 2 22.14 -7.22 -21.37
C ASP A 2 21.80 -5.75 -21.12
N ARG A 3 20.63 -5.29 -21.56
CA ARG A 3 20.16 -3.92 -21.28
C ARG A 3 20.10 -3.60 -19.77
N LEU A 4 19.63 -4.56 -18.97
CA LEU A 4 19.56 -4.41 -17.51
C LEU A 4 20.97 -4.42 -16.91
N LEU A 5 21.87 -5.25 -17.43
CA LEU A 5 23.27 -5.33 -16.98
C LEU A 5 24.09 -4.09 -17.34
N VAL A 6 23.84 -3.45 -18.49
CA VAL A 6 24.52 -2.22 -18.94
C VAL A 6 23.95 -0.98 -18.24
N GLY A 7 22.82 -1.09 -17.54
CA GLY A 7 22.21 0.01 -16.80
C GLY A 7 21.28 0.90 -17.65
N THR A 8 20.81 0.39 -18.78
CA THR A 8 19.83 1.05 -19.66
C THR A 8 18.48 0.29 -19.67
N PRO A 9 17.81 0.15 -18.51
CA PRO A 9 16.52 -0.53 -18.43
C PRO A 9 15.43 0.27 -19.16
N GLN A 10 14.52 -0.40 -19.87
CA GLN A 10 13.37 0.26 -20.52
C GLN A 10 12.05 -0.01 -19.81
N ARG A 11 11.93 -1.18 -19.18
CA ARG A 11 10.68 -1.65 -18.57
C ARG A 11 10.82 -1.89 -17.07
N SER A 12 12.01 -1.69 -16.52
CA SER A 12 12.32 -1.92 -15.12
C SER A 12 13.00 -0.72 -14.48
N ASN A 13 13.13 -0.75 -13.15
CA ASN A 13 13.74 0.31 -12.35
C ASN A 13 15.28 0.19 -12.28
N GLY A 14 15.91 -0.58 -13.17
CA GLY A 14 17.37 -0.75 -13.23
C GLY A 14 17.99 -1.55 -12.09
N SER A 15 17.20 -2.04 -11.13
CA SER A 15 17.72 -2.87 -10.05
C SER A 15 18.19 -4.23 -10.60
N LEU A 16 19.38 -4.69 -10.22
CA LEU A 16 19.90 -6.02 -10.60
C LEU A 16 19.24 -7.13 -9.77
N THR A 17 17.93 -7.30 -9.93
CA THR A 17 17.12 -8.30 -9.20
C THR A 17 16.35 -9.18 -10.18
N VAL A 18 16.00 -10.40 -9.77
CA VAL A 18 15.18 -11.34 -10.57
C VAL A 18 13.83 -10.73 -10.96
N ALA A 19 13.24 -9.92 -10.07
CA ALA A 19 11.98 -9.23 -10.36
C ALA A 19 12.12 -8.15 -11.45
N ALA A 20 13.24 -7.41 -11.46
CA ALA A 20 13.53 -6.45 -12.50
C ALA A 20 13.88 -7.12 -13.83
N LEU A 21 14.61 -8.25 -13.80
CA LEU A 21 14.86 -9.07 -14.98
C LEU A 21 13.56 -9.57 -15.62
N ALA A 22 12.65 -10.11 -14.80
CA ALA A 22 11.34 -10.57 -15.26
C ALA A 22 10.54 -9.43 -15.91
N ARG A 23 10.51 -8.25 -15.26
CA ARG A 23 9.82 -7.06 -15.77
C ARG A 23 10.45 -6.54 -17.06
N GLU A 24 11.78 -6.53 -17.15
CA GLU A 24 12.54 -6.11 -18.33
C GLU A 24 12.30 -7.04 -19.53
N ALA A 25 12.22 -8.35 -19.27
CA ALA A 25 11.91 -9.37 -20.26
C ALA A 25 10.41 -9.48 -20.58
N GLY A 26 9.54 -8.80 -19.84
CA GLY A 26 8.08 -8.88 -20.02
C GLY A 26 7.49 -10.25 -19.65
N VAL A 27 8.16 -11.00 -18.78
CA VAL A 27 7.74 -12.35 -18.36
C VAL A 27 7.41 -12.40 -16.88
N SER A 28 6.71 -13.47 -16.45
CA SER A 28 6.46 -13.71 -15.03
C SER A 28 7.75 -14.08 -14.28
N ARG A 29 7.79 -13.83 -12.96
CA ARG A 29 8.92 -14.29 -12.12
C ARG A 29 9.09 -15.81 -12.19
N ALA A 30 7.98 -16.56 -12.23
CA ALA A 30 8.01 -18.02 -12.33
C ALA A 30 8.70 -18.48 -13.62
N SER A 31 8.48 -17.80 -14.74
CA SER A 31 9.15 -18.08 -16.00
C SER A 31 10.66 -17.91 -15.90
N VAL A 32 11.14 -16.90 -15.17
CA VAL A 32 12.58 -16.68 -14.93
C VAL A 32 13.17 -17.78 -14.05
N TYR A 33 12.48 -18.20 -12.99
CA TYR A 33 12.95 -19.30 -12.13
C TYR A 33 12.97 -20.66 -12.84
N ARG A 34 12.12 -20.86 -13.86
CA ARG A 34 12.15 -22.05 -14.72
C ARG A 34 13.30 -22.03 -15.73
N ALA A 35 13.78 -20.85 -16.11
CA ALA A 35 14.92 -20.66 -17.01
C ALA A 35 16.24 -20.70 -16.21
N GLY A 36 16.59 -21.87 -15.68
CA GLY A 36 17.74 -22.08 -14.77
C GLY A 36 19.05 -21.52 -15.31
N GLU A 37 19.42 -21.85 -16.55
CA GLU A 37 20.66 -21.37 -17.18
C GLU A 37 20.73 -19.85 -17.29
N VAL A 38 19.63 -19.19 -17.66
CA VAL A 38 19.56 -17.73 -17.77
C VAL A 38 19.65 -17.07 -16.40
N LEU A 39 19.03 -17.69 -15.38
CA LEU A 39 19.09 -17.19 -14.01
C LEU A 39 20.49 -17.32 -13.41
N GLU A 40 21.18 -18.43 -13.66
CA GLU A 40 22.57 -18.64 -13.24
C GLU A 40 23.51 -17.67 -13.93
N LEU A 41 23.43 -17.54 -15.26
CA LEU A 41 24.19 -16.55 -16.02
C LEU A 41 23.94 -15.13 -15.48
N PHE A 42 22.68 -14.81 -15.13
CA PHE A 42 22.34 -13.51 -14.56
C PHE A 42 23.01 -13.29 -13.20
N ARG A 43 22.95 -14.26 -12.30
CA ARG A 43 23.61 -14.18 -10.99
C ARG A 43 25.11 -14.02 -11.15
N GLN A 44 25.74 -14.84 -11.98
CA GLN A 44 27.18 -14.76 -12.26
C GLN A 44 27.59 -13.37 -12.76
N ARG A 45 26.87 -12.81 -13.74
CA ARG A 45 27.16 -11.47 -14.29
C ARG A 45 26.94 -10.35 -13.27
N VAL A 46 25.96 -10.49 -12.38
CA VAL A 46 25.73 -9.54 -11.28
C VAL A 46 26.87 -9.62 -10.26
N ASP A 47 27.31 -10.83 -9.93
CA ASP A 47 28.39 -11.08 -8.99
C ASP A 47 29.74 -10.56 -9.54
N GLU A 48 30.05 -10.81 -10.81
CA GLU A 48 31.23 -10.27 -11.52
C GLU A 48 31.25 -8.74 -11.49
N ARG A 49 30.11 -8.09 -11.70
CA ARG A 49 29.99 -6.62 -11.64
C ARG A 49 30.12 -6.08 -10.22
N SER A 50 29.61 -6.81 -9.23
CA SER A 50 29.69 -6.42 -7.82
C SER A 50 31.08 -6.67 -7.20
N SER A 51 31.80 -7.65 -7.75
CA SER A 51 33.17 -8.04 -7.34
C SER A 51 34.25 -7.23 -8.04
N SER A 52 33.88 -6.30 -8.93
CA SER A 52 34.83 -5.44 -9.61
C SER A 52 35.63 -4.63 -8.57
N PRO A 53 36.98 -4.62 -8.60
CA PRO A 53 37.83 -4.03 -7.57
C PRO A 53 37.65 -2.51 -7.39
N ASP A 54 36.96 -1.87 -8.34
CA ASP A 54 36.82 -0.42 -8.45
C ASP A 54 35.72 0.20 -7.57
N VAL A 55 35.02 -0.60 -6.76
CA VAL A 55 34.05 -0.08 -5.78
C VAL A 55 34.70 -0.03 -4.39
N PRO A 56 35.08 1.16 -3.89
CA PRO A 56 35.57 1.35 -2.54
C PRO A 56 34.72 0.60 -1.51
N ALA A 57 35.37 -0.07 -0.56
CA ALA A 57 34.67 -0.81 0.50
C ALA A 57 33.62 0.06 1.22
N THR A 58 33.92 1.35 1.37
CA THR A 58 33.03 2.38 1.93
C THR A 58 31.72 2.54 1.15
N LEU A 59 31.74 2.44 -0.19
CA LEU A 59 30.53 2.50 -1.01
C LEU A 59 29.70 1.22 -0.87
N ARG A 60 30.34 0.05 -0.72
CA ARG A 60 29.64 -1.20 -0.44
C ARG A 60 28.92 -1.16 0.90
N ASP A 61 29.58 -0.64 1.93
CA ASP A 61 28.97 -0.49 3.26
C ASP A 61 27.80 0.49 3.22
N ARG A 62 27.95 1.64 2.53
CA ARG A 62 26.87 2.61 2.35
C ARG A 62 25.69 2.04 1.58
N ILE A 63 25.94 1.21 0.55
CA ILE A 63 24.86 0.50 -0.17
C ILE A 63 24.13 -0.46 0.77
N ARG A 64 24.83 -1.22 1.61
CA ARG A 64 24.17 -2.14 2.56
C ARG A 64 23.33 -1.38 3.59
N GLU A 65 23.83 -0.27 4.10
CA GLU A 65 23.13 0.62 5.04
C GLU A 65 21.85 1.16 4.41
N LEU A 66 21.95 1.81 3.24
CA LEU A 66 20.79 2.35 2.51
C LEU A 66 19.77 1.27 2.13
N GLN A 67 20.23 0.05 1.81
CA GLN A 67 19.33 -1.08 1.59
C GLN A 67 18.63 -1.52 2.88
N GLY A 68 19.28 -1.41 4.04
CA GLY A 68 18.69 -1.64 5.35
C GLY A 68 17.57 -0.64 5.64
N GLU A 69 17.89 0.65 5.54
CA GLU A 69 16.93 1.75 5.74
C GLU A 69 15.72 1.62 4.80
N LEU A 70 15.96 1.30 3.51
CA LEU A 70 14.87 1.11 2.56
C LEU A 70 13.98 -0.09 2.91
N ARG A 71 14.54 -1.17 3.47
CA ARG A 71 13.75 -2.33 3.93
C ARG A 71 12.89 -1.95 5.13
N GLU A 72 13.44 -1.22 6.08
CA GLU A 72 12.72 -0.76 7.27
C GLU A 72 11.60 0.21 6.90
N ALA A 73 11.89 1.22 6.08
CA ALA A 73 10.90 2.18 5.60
C ALA A 73 9.75 1.49 4.83
N ARG A 74 10.06 0.45 4.04
CA ARG A 74 9.03 -0.35 3.35
C ARG A 74 8.17 -1.16 4.30
N ARG A 75 8.74 -1.72 5.38
CA ARG A 75 7.98 -2.45 6.40
C ARG A 75 7.03 -1.52 7.14
N ALA A 76 7.54 -0.39 7.63
CA ALA A 76 6.73 0.61 8.33
C ALA A 76 5.55 1.10 7.47
N ARG A 77 5.79 1.44 6.19
CA ARG A 77 4.71 1.82 5.27
C ARG A 77 3.70 0.71 5.01
N HIS A 78 4.15 -0.55 4.98
CA HIS A 78 3.26 -1.68 4.78
C HIS A 78 2.34 -1.89 5.98
N GLU A 79 2.90 -1.81 7.19
CA GLU A 79 2.15 -1.88 8.44
C GLU A 79 1.12 -0.75 8.53
N GLU A 80 1.53 0.49 8.29
CA GLU A 80 0.62 1.66 8.24
C GLU A 80 -0.51 1.46 7.22
N SER A 81 -0.19 0.94 6.02
CA SER A 81 -1.21 0.66 5.01
C SER A 81 -2.19 -0.44 5.45
N ILE A 82 -1.76 -1.42 6.23
CA ILE A 82 -2.65 -2.46 6.77
C ILE A 82 -3.59 -1.84 7.81
N ASP A 83 -3.06 -1.03 8.72
CA ASP A 83 -3.86 -0.42 9.79
C ASP A 83 -4.85 0.62 9.26
N LEU A 84 -4.47 1.39 8.25
CA LEU A 84 -5.40 2.28 7.54
C LEU A 84 -6.53 1.48 6.86
N ARG A 85 -6.21 0.37 6.20
CA ARG A 85 -7.24 -0.49 5.58
C ARG A 85 -8.20 -1.06 6.61
N ARG A 86 -7.68 -1.58 7.74
CA ARG A 86 -8.52 -2.06 8.86
C ARG A 86 -9.43 -0.97 9.43
N SER A 87 -8.91 0.25 9.52
CA SER A 87 -9.68 1.40 10.00
C SER A 87 -10.81 1.76 9.03
N VAL A 88 -10.52 1.80 7.73
CA VAL A 88 -11.51 2.02 6.68
C VAL A 88 -12.58 0.92 6.71
N ASP A 89 -12.20 -0.35 6.83
CA ASP A 89 -13.13 -1.48 6.91
C ASP A 89 -14.05 -1.36 8.15
N THR A 90 -13.49 -0.98 9.29
CA THR A 90 -14.26 -0.77 10.53
C THR A 90 -15.27 0.37 10.38
N LEU A 91 -14.85 1.49 9.78
CA LEU A 91 -15.73 2.63 9.54
C LEU A 91 -16.82 2.30 8.51
N ALA A 92 -16.46 1.58 7.44
CA ALA A 92 -17.40 1.13 6.42
C ALA A 92 -18.49 0.21 6.97
N GLN A 93 -18.20 -0.57 8.02
CA GLN A 93 -19.20 -1.38 8.73
C GLN A 93 -20.10 -0.52 9.63
N ARG A 94 -19.55 0.50 10.30
CA ARG A 94 -20.29 1.33 11.27
C ARG A 94 -21.21 2.36 10.62
N VAL A 95 -20.80 2.96 9.51
CA VAL A 95 -21.58 4.03 8.84
C VAL A 95 -22.99 3.58 8.45
N PRO A 96 -23.20 2.41 7.80
CA PRO A 96 -24.55 1.95 7.46
C PRO A 96 -25.40 1.63 8.71
N ALA A 97 -24.81 1.04 9.74
CA ALA A 97 -25.52 0.74 10.99
C ALA A 97 -26.05 2.03 11.65
N LEU A 98 -25.18 3.04 11.77
CA LEU A 98 -25.54 4.34 12.32
C LEU A 98 -26.54 5.10 11.43
N ALA A 99 -26.46 4.93 10.10
CA ALA A 99 -27.43 5.52 9.18
C ALA A 99 -28.83 4.92 9.40
N LEU A 100 -28.92 3.59 9.51
CA LEU A 100 -30.18 2.89 9.79
C LEU A 100 -30.78 3.28 11.14
N ASP A 101 -29.94 3.39 12.17
CA ASP A 101 -30.42 3.82 13.50
C ASP A 101 -30.88 5.28 13.49
N ASN A 102 -30.21 6.17 12.76
CA ASN A 102 -30.66 7.55 12.56
C ASN A 102 -32.01 7.61 11.84
N GLU A 103 -32.19 6.82 10.78
CA GLU A 103 -33.47 6.74 10.05
C GLU A 103 -34.60 6.27 10.97
N ARG A 104 -34.36 5.25 11.80
CA ARG A 104 -35.34 4.76 12.78
C ARG A 104 -35.70 5.82 13.81
N LEU A 105 -34.71 6.52 14.36
CA LEU A 105 -34.94 7.57 15.36
C LEU A 105 -35.72 8.75 14.76
N ARG A 106 -35.42 9.14 13.52
CA ARG A 106 -36.18 10.17 12.80
C ARG A 106 -37.63 9.74 12.58
N ALA A 107 -37.85 8.50 12.12
CA ALA A 107 -39.21 7.98 11.97
C ALA A 107 -39.98 7.92 13.30
N GLU A 108 -39.31 7.61 14.41
CA GLU A 108 -39.93 7.63 15.73
C GLU A 108 -40.31 9.04 16.19
N LEU A 109 -39.44 10.02 15.98
CA LEU A 109 -39.74 11.43 16.25
C LEU A 109 -40.90 11.95 15.40
N ASP A 110 -40.94 11.60 14.12
CA ASP A 110 -42.05 11.95 13.23
C ASP A 110 -43.37 11.30 13.70
N ARG A 111 -43.33 10.05 14.18
CA ARG A 111 -44.49 9.36 14.77
C ARG A 111 -44.98 9.99 16.07
N GLN A 112 -44.08 10.50 16.90
CA GLN A 112 -44.43 11.15 18.16
C GLN A 112 -45.10 12.52 17.95
N GLY A 113 -45.01 13.06 16.73
CA GLY A 113 -45.71 14.27 16.32
C GLY A 113 -45.13 15.54 16.97
N THR A 114 -45.26 16.67 16.28
CA THR A 114 -44.95 17.98 16.88
C THR A 114 -45.91 18.21 18.04
N ILE A 115 -45.39 18.20 19.27
CA ILE A 115 -46.13 18.65 20.45
C ILE A 115 -46.38 20.15 20.28
N ALA A 116 -47.48 20.49 19.61
CA ALA A 116 -47.96 21.85 19.55
C ALA A 116 -48.50 22.21 20.94
N SER A 117 -47.89 23.19 21.58
CA SER A 117 -48.41 23.82 22.79
C SER A 117 -49.88 24.19 22.57
N LEU A 118 -50.79 23.58 23.32
CA LEU A 118 -52.19 24.01 23.34
C LEU A 118 -52.22 25.49 23.77
N PRO A 119 -52.84 26.40 23.00
CA PRO A 119 -52.95 27.78 23.42
C PRO A 119 -53.77 27.84 24.71
N ILE A 120 -53.15 28.35 25.78
CA ILE A 120 -53.87 28.67 27.02
C ILE A 120 -54.92 29.71 26.67
N ALA A 121 -56.19 29.35 26.80
CA ALA A 121 -57.29 30.27 26.64
C ALA A 121 -57.15 31.42 27.66
N PRO A 122 -57.32 32.69 27.27
CA PRO A 122 -57.25 33.80 28.19
C PRO A 122 -58.37 33.68 29.24
N ALA A 123 -58.00 33.92 30.51
CA ALA A 123 -58.91 33.85 31.65
C ALA A 123 -60.13 34.78 31.47
N PRO A 124 -61.33 34.36 31.92
CA PRO A 124 -62.53 35.18 31.79
C PRO A 124 -62.40 36.46 32.62
N THR A 125 -62.46 37.62 31.95
CA THR A 125 -62.59 38.93 32.58
C THR A 125 -63.94 39.06 33.28
N ARG A 126 -63.88 39.55 34.51
CA ARG A 126 -64.96 39.75 35.47
C ARG A 126 -65.96 40.83 35.05
#